data_AF-A0A968YWT3-F1
#
_entry.id   AF-A0A968YWT3-F1
#
_cell.length_a   1.000
_cell.length_b   1.000
_cell.length_c   1.000
_cell.angle_alpha   90.00
_cell.angle_beta   90.00
_cell.angle_gamma   90.00
#
_symmetry.space_group_name_H-M   'P 1'
#
loop_
_entity.id
_entity.type
_entity.pdbx_description
1 polymer ?
#
loop_
_entity_poly.entity_id
_entity_poly.type
_entity_poly.pdbx_seq_one_letter_code
_entity_poly.pdbx_strand_id
1 'polypeptide(L)'
;MCVCRGTRQKFSQPPSCGETIGLDVAHSTFLQILSQQLHWTREDLAQQAQQADLLLDGALEVINDIAFDRCDEALTDGEDPIELNPDVLQVLLS
;
A
#
# COMPACT_ATOMS: atom_id res chain seq x y z
N MET A 1 -29.92 25.34 -14.90
CA MET A 1 -29.14 24.44 -15.77
C MET A 1 -27.68 24.82 -15.63
N CYS A 2 -26.85 23.94 -15.08
CA CYS A 2 -25.41 24.05 -15.19
C CYS A 2 -24.89 22.62 -15.38
N VAL A 3 -24.30 22.35 -16.54
CA VAL A 3 -23.74 21.05 -16.92
C VAL A 3 -22.29 21.32 -17.31
N CYS A 4 -21.36 20.88 -16.46
CA CYS A 4 -19.95 20.69 -16.78
C CYS A 4 -19.53 19.43 -15.99
N ARG A 5 -19.58 18.26 -16.62
CA ARG A 5 -18.46 17.53 -17.25
C ARG A 5 -17.95 16.44 -16.30
N GLY A 6 -18.16 15.19 -16.72
CA GLY A 6 -17.80 14.00 -15.96
C GLY A 6 -16.30 13.85 -15.79
N THR A 7 -15.91 13.55 -14.56
CA THR A 7 -14.67 12.86 -14.23
C THR A 7 -15.01 11.40 -13.96
N ARG A 8 -14.30 10.51 -14.66
CA ARG A 8 -14.39 9.05 -14.52
C ARG A 8 -13.80 8.68 -13.16
N GLN A 9 -14.47 7.79 -12.42
CA GLN A 9 -14.20 7.43 -11.02
C GLN A 9 -12.80 6.83 -10.77
N LYS A 10 -12.27 6.98 -9.54
CA LYS A 10 -11.73 5.87 -8.73
C LYS A 10 -11.47 6.28 -7.26
N PHE A 11 -11.96 5.43 -6.36
CA PHE A 11 -11.80 5.35 -4.91
C PHE A 11 -12.44 6.43 -4.01
N SER A 12 -13.62 6.07 -3.53
CA SER A 12 -14.27 6.60 -2.35
C SER A 12 -13.52 6.13 -1.11
N GLN A 13 -12.91 7.05 -0.37
CA GLN A 13 -12.67 6.84 1.06
C GLN A 13 -13.05 8.13 1.79
N PRO A 14 -13.98 8.09 2.77
CA PRO A 14 -14.21 9.24 3.64
C PRO A 14 -12.94 9.51 4.46
N PRO A 15 -12.65 10.78 4.83
CA PRO A 15 -11.46 11.12 5.60
C PRO A 15 -11.56 10.44 6.97
N SER A 16 -10.82 9.35 7.15
CA SER A 16 -10.73 8.62 8.41
C SER A 16 -9.37 8.93 9.01
N CYS A 17 -9.43 9.66 10.11
CA CYS A 17 -8.31 10.23 10.84
C CYS A 17 -7.24 9.16 11.17
N GLY A 18 -6.10 9.25 10.49
CA GLY A 18 -4.97 8.32 10.58
C GLY A 18 -4.03 8.56 9.40
N GLU A 19 -3.57 9.80 9.25
CA GLU A 19 -2.90 10.32 8.05
C GLU A 19 -1.47 9.79 7.91
N THR A 20 -1.32 8.50 7.59
CA THR A 20 -0.09 7.97 7.01
C THR A 20 -0.18 8.17 5.50
N ILE A 21 0.32 9.31 5.02
CA ILE A 21 0.73 9.53 3.61
C ILE A 21 -0.34 9.34 2.51
N GLY A 22 -1.62 9.22 2.86
CA GLY A 22 -2.71 8.97 1.90
C GLY A 22 -3.06 7.49 1.74
N LEU A 23 -2.55 6.63 2.62
CA LEU A 23 -2.99 5.25 2.76
C LEU A 23 -4.31 5.17 3.55
N ASP A 24 -5.16 4.24 3.15
CA ASP A 24 -6.36 3.88 3.92
C ASP A 24 -6.00 2.95 5.09
N VAL A 25 -6.89 2.86 6.09
CA VAL A 25 -6.74 2.03 7.30
C VAL A 25 -6.30 0.59 7.00
N ALA A 26 -6.85 -0.03 5.96
CA ALA A 26 -6.47 -1.39 5.58
C ALA A 26 -4.99 -1.48 5.15
N HIS A 27 -4.52 -0.52 4.35
CA HIS A 27 -3.14 -0.49 3.86
C HIS A 27 -2.16 -0.07 4.96
N SER A 28 -2.53 0.87 5.84
CA SER A 28 -1.71 1.22 7.01
C SER A 28 -1.54 0.02 7.95
N THR A 29 -2.59 -0.79 8.12
CA THR A 29 -2.50 -2.05 8.88
C THR A 29 -1.56 -3.04 8.21
N PHE A 30 -1.66 -3.18 6.88
CA PHE A 30 -0.76 -4.03 6.12
C PHE A 30 0.69 -3.56 6.21
N LEU A 31 0.97 -2.26 6.08
CA LEU A 31 2.31 -1.67 6.27
C LEU A 31 2.90 -1.96 7.66
N GLN A 32 2.09 -1.88 8.72
CA GLN A 32 2.51 -2.26 10.07
C GLN A 32 2.93 -3.73 10.14
N ILE A 33 2.19 -4.62 9.48
CA ILE A 33 2.55 -6.04 9.40
C ILE A 33 3.88 -6.20 8.64
N LEU A 34 4.01 -5.56 7.48
CA LEU A 34 5.23 -5.58 6.66
C LEU A 34 6.46 -5.08 7.44
N SER A 35 6.28 -4.13 8.35
CA SER A 35 7.39 -3.60 9.16
C SER A 35 8.02 -4.60 10.13
N GLN A 36 7.38 -5.75 10.36
CA GLN A 36 7.91 -6.80 11.22
C GLN A 36 9.08 -7.57 10.60
N GLN A 37 9.13 -7.68 9.26
CA GLN A 37 10.18 -8.41 8.56
C GLN A 37 10.35 -7.87 7.13
N LEU A 38 11.60 -7.72 6.68
CA LEU A 38 11.91 -7.15 5.37
C LEU A 38 11.89 -8.16 4.21
N HIS A 39 11.75 -9.45 4.51
CA HIS A 39 11.67 -10.49 3.48
C HIS A 39 10.44 -11.33 3.76
N TRP A 40 9.60 -11.52 2.76
CA TRP A 40 8.41 -12.36 2.85
C TRP A 40 8.38 -13.35 1.71
N THR A 41 7.92 -14.56 1.97
CA THR A 41 7.55 -15.46 0.87
C THR A 41 6.19 -15.04 0.33
N ARG A 42 5.91 -15.38 -0.93
CA ARG A 42 4.61 -15.04 -1.54
C ARG A 42 3.44 -15.64 -0.77
N GLU A 43 3.60 -16.85 -0.24
CA GLU A 43 2.57 -17.53 0.57
C GLU A 43 2.29 -16.81 1.89
N ASP A 44 3.33 -16.46 2.64
CA ASP A 44 3.20 -15.83 3.95
C ASP A 44 2.61 -14.41 3.81
N LEU A 45 3.09 -13.66 2.81
CA LEU A 45 2.58 -12.34 2.48
C LEU A 45 1.10 -12.38 2.06
N ALA A 46 0.70 -13.40 1.28
CA ALA A 46 -0.70 -13.59 0.88
C ALA A 46 -1.62 -13.91 2.06
N GLN A 47 -1.11 -14.59 3.10
CA GLN A 47 -1.85 -14.79 4.34
C GLN A 47 -2.03 -13.47 5.09
N GLN A 48 -0.97 -12.65 5.22
CA GLN A 48 -1.06 -11.35 5.87
C GLN A 48 -2.03 -10.39 5.15
N ALA A 49 -1.99 -10.38 3.81
CA ALA A 49 -2.90 -9.56 3.01
C ALA A 49 -4.36 -9.97 3.25
N GLN A 50 -4.65 -11.28 3.30
CA GLN A 50 -5.97 -11.78 3.66
C GLN A 50 -6.39 -11.40 5.08
N GLN A 51 -5.48 -11.35 6.05
CA GLN A 51 -5.78 -10.88 7.41
C GLN A 51 -6.18 -9.40 7.46
N ALA A 52 -5.66 -8.60 6.54
CA ALA A 52 -6.04 -7.19 6.35
C ALA A 52 -7.28 -7.02 5.44
N ASP A 53 -7.93 -8.11 5.02
CA ASP A 53 -9.05 -8.12 4.04
C ASP A 53 -8.66 -7.51 2.68
N LEU A 54 -7.40 -7.69 2.28
CA LEU A 54 -6.83 -7.16 1.05
C LEU A 54 -6.43 -8.26 0.06
N LEU A 55 -6.51 -7.94 -1.23
CA LEU A 55 -5.93 -8.75 -2.30
C LEU A 55 -4.44 -8.43 -2.39
N LEU A 56 -3.58 -9.44 -2.26
CA LEU A 56 -2.13 -9.27 -2.20
C LEU A 56 -1.59 -8.39 -3.36
N ASP A 57 -1.77 -8.82 -4.60
CA ASP A 57 -1.25 -8.11 -5.77
C ASP A 57 -1.81 -6.68 -5.86
N GLY A 58 -3.10 -6.49 -5.57
CA GLY A 58 -3.71 -5.17 -5.61
C GLY A 58 -3.22 -4.22 -4.50
N ALA A 59 -2.98 -4.75 -3.29
CA ALA A 59 -2.42 -3.98 -2.20
C ALA A 59 -0.98 -3.58 -2.48
N LEU A 60 -0.18 -4.50 -3.03
CA LEU A 60 1.19 -4.21 -3.45
C LEU A 60 1.24 -3.16 -4.56
N GLU A 61 0.36 -3.24 -5.57
CA GLU A 61 0.28 -2.20 -6.61
C GLU A 61 0.03 -0.82 -6.02
N VAL A 62 -0.96 -0.68 -5.12
CA VAL A 62 -1.29 0.61 -4.50
C VAL A 62 -0.14 1.14 -3.64
N ILE A 63 0.48 0.28 -2.84
CA ILE A 63 1.56 0.69 -1.94
C ILE A 63 2.82 1.06 -2.74
N ASN A 64 3.14 0.30 -3.79
CA ASN A 64 4.26 0.61 -4.67
C ASN A 64 4.03 1.92 -5.45
N ASP A 65 2.81 2.20 -5.91
CA ASP A 65 2.48 3.46 -6.58
C ASP A 65 2.72 4.67 -5.67
N ILE A 66 2.29 4.58 -4.41
CA ILE A 66 2.53 5.61 -3.39
C ILE A 66 4.03 5.70 -3.05
N ALA A 67 4.72 4.56 -2.94
CA ALA A 67 6.15 4.53 -2.70
C ALA A 67 6.94 5.24 -3.82
N PHE A 68 6.59 4.98 -5.08
CA PHE A 68 7.20 5.65 -6.23
C PHE A 68 6.98 7.16 -6.19
N ASP A 69 5.77 7.63 -5.83
CA ASP A 69 5.49 9.06 -5.73
C ASP A 69 6.35 9.78 -4.66
N ARG A 70 6.76 9.05 -3.61
CA ARG A 70 7.52 9.61 -2.47
C ARG A 70 9.02 9.40 -2.53
N CYS A 71 9.44 8.21 -2.93
CA CYS A 71 10.82 7.73 -2.87
C CYS A 71 11.42 7.46 -4.25
N ASP A 72 10.64 7.62 -5.33
CA ASP A 72 11.01 7.26 -6.70
C ASP A 72 11.36 5.77 -6.86
N GLU A 73 10.99 4.94 -5.89
CA GLU A 73 11.31 3.52 -5.82
C GLU A 73 10.15 2.71 -5.22
N ALA A 74 10.02 1.44 -5.61
CA ALA A 74 9.01 0.54 -5.10
C ALA A 74 9.28 0.18 -3.63
N LEU A 75 8.21 -0.03 -2.84
CA LEU A 75 8.38 -0.57 -1.49
C LEU A 75 8.80 -2.04 -1.54
N THR A 76 8.21 -2.81 -2.47
CA THR A 76 8.49 -4.24 -2.63
C THR A 76 9.18 -4.52 -3.95
N ASP A 77 10.24 -5.33 -3.92
CA ASP A 77 10.96 -5.83 -5.07
C ASP A 77 10.98 -7.37 -5.08
N GLY A 78 11.02 -7.98 -6.26
CA GLY A 78 10.99 -9.42 -6.43
C GLY A 78 9.59 -10.06 -6.33
N GLU A 79 9.50 -11.34 -6.70
CA GLU A 79 8.24 -12.11 -6.75
C GLU A 79 8.19 -13.27 -5.73
N ASP A 80 9.32 -13.93 -5.47
CA ASP A 80 9.49 -14.92 -4.40
C ASP A 80 11.00 -15.18 -4.14
N PRO A 81 11.55 -14.79 -2.97
CA PRO A 81 10.90 -14.00 -1.92
C PRO A 81 10.70 -12.53 -2.35
N ILE A 82 9.75 -11.89 -1.71
CA ILE A 82 9.47 -10.45 -1.85
C ILE A 82 10.34 -9.70 -0.85
N GLU A 83 11.14 -8.78 -1.34
CA GLU A 83 12.08 -7.96 -0.58
C GLU A 83 11.46 -6.58 -0.34
N LEU A 84 11.40 -6.14 0.90
CA LEU A 84 10.92 -4.82 1.29
C LEU A 84 12.10 -3.86 1.46
N ASN A 85 11.97 -2.68 0.86
CA ASN A 85 12.96 -1.63 1.04
C ASN A 85 12.71 -0.88 2.38
N PRO A 86 13.62 -1.00 3.37
CA PRO A 86 13.45 -0.34 4.66
C PRO A 86 13.48 1.19 4.57
N ASP A 87 14.20 1.76 3.60
CA ASP A 87 14.25 3.20 3.37
C ASP A 87 12.88 3.73 2.96
N VAL A 88 12.25 3.07 1.98
CA VAL A 88 10.88 3.40 1.54
C VAL A 88 9.87 3.17 2.66
N LEU A 89 9.98 2.05 3.37
CA LEU A 89 9.09 1.71 4.49
C LEU A 89 9.15 2.81 5.58
N GLN A 90 10.34 3.29 5.91
CA GLN A 90 10.51 4.34 6.90
C GLN A 90 9.91 5.66 6.46
N VAL A 91 10.00 6.00 5.16
CA VAL A 91 9.33 7.19 4.61
C VAL A 91 7.80 7.04 4.70
N LEU A 92 7.25 5.87 4.36
CA LEU A 92 5.81 5.62 4.41
C LEU A 92 5.24 5.59 5.83
N LEU A 93 6.07 5.30 6.83
CA LEU A 93 5.73 5.29 8.26
C LEU A 93 6.05 6.60 8.98
N SER A 94 6.73 7.54 8.32
CA SER A 94 7.13 8.83 8.89
C SER A 94 6.02 9.87 8.84
#